data_AF-A0A6A6XBS9-F1
#
_entry.id   AF-A0A6A6XBS9-F1
#
_cell.length_a   1.000
_cell.length_b   1.000
_cell.length_c   1.000
_cell.angle_alpha   90.00
_cell.angle_beta   90.00
_cell.angle_gamma   90.00
#
_symmetry.space_group_name_H-M   'P 1'
#
loop_
_entity.id
_entity.type
_entity.pdbx_description
1 polymer ?
#
loop_
_entity_poly.entity_id
_entity_poly.type
_entity_poly.pdbx_seq_one_letter_code
_entity_poly.pdbx_strand_id
1 'polypeptide(L)'
;PEQVKYLKDLKTIAASNARLLYGSDRNRFFDIVVSYDESNGHYGAYLICTIEGTSKALRKDLADSPIKAVQTLVIGLQKDTTLIFTKYDVGDKFIGQQGARNSDGIFKLDDGKQGWKKDPSEAEDDTRGMQREVHGGYGRNGGNGGQGYKRSR
;
A
#
# COMPACT_ATOMS: atom_id res chain seq x y z
N PRO A 1 -29.27 -8.84 7.06
CA PRO A 1 -28.44 -9.66 6.13
C PRO A 1 -27.74 -8.82 5.06
N GLU A 2 -28.49 -7.98 4.34
CA GLU A 2 -27.96 -7.13 3.25
C GLU A 2 -26.95 -6.10 3.73
N GLN A 3 -27.23 -5.40 4.84
CA GLN A 3 -26.32 -4.41 5.41
C GLN A 3 -24.95 -4.99 5.82
N VAL A 4 -24.94 -6.24 6.33
CA VAL A 4 -23.70 -6.94 6.68
C VAL A 4 -22.91 -7.30 5.43
N LYS A 5 -23.59 -7.73 4.35
CA LYS A 5 -22.97 -7.98 3.06
C LYS A 5 -22.36 -6.69 2.50
N TYR A 6 -23.13 -5.61 2.49
CA TYR A 6 -22.67 -4.30 2.04
C TYR A 6 -21.42 -3.83 2.80
N LEU A 7 -21.40 -4.00 4.12
CA LEU A 7 -20.22 -3.68 4.92
C LEU A 7 -18.98 -4.51 4.52
N LYS A 8 -19.15 -5.80 4.22
CA LYS A 8 -18.06 -6.66 3.72
C LYS A 8 -17.56 -6.21 2.35
N ASP A 9 -18.47 -5.79 1.48
CA ASP A 9 -18.12 -5.26 0.15
C ASP A 9 -17.29 -3.97 0.30
N LEU A 10 -17.70 -3.06 1.19
CA LEU A 10 -16.96 -1.84 1.51
C LEU A 10 -15.55 -2.14 2.04
N LYS A 11 -15.42 -3.10 2.97
CA LYS A 11 -14.10 -3.52 3.48
C LYS A 11 -13.19 -4.05 2.38
N THR A 12 -13.74 -4.83 1.45
CA THR A 12 -13.00 -5.36 0.31
C THR A 12 -12.51 -4.24 -0.61
N ILE A 13 -13.38 -3.27 -0.93
CA ILE A 13 -13.02 -2.09 -1.72
C ILE A 13 -11.92 -1.29 -1.03
N ALA A 14 -12.04 -1.04 0.28
CA ALA A 14 -11.03 -0.33 1.05
C ALA A 14 -9.67 -1.03 1.02
N ALA A 15 -9.63 -2.34 1.24
CA ALA A 15 -8.39 -3.11 1.23
C ALA A 15 -7.67 -3.03 -0.13
N SER A 16 -8.41 -3.09 -1.24
CA SER A 16 -7.85 -2.94 -2.58
C SER A 16 -7.24 -1.54 -2.81
N ASN A 17 -7.92 -0.48 -2.41
CA ASN A 17 -7.39 0.89 -2.51
C ASN A 17 -6.18 1.09 -1.58
N ALA A 18 -6.23 0.56 -0.35
CA ALA A 18 -5.13 0.62 0.60
C ALA A 18 -3.86 -0.07 0.06
N ARG A 19 -3.99 -1.21 -0.63
CA ARG A 19 -2.87 -1.91 -1.28
C ARG A 19 -2.22 -1.08 -2.39
N LEU A 20 -3.00 -0.32 -3.15
CA LEU A 20 -2.47 0.59 -4.18
C LEU A 20 -1.73 1.77 -3.55
N LEU A 21 -2.31 2.39 -2.52
CA LEU A 21 -1.75 3.56 -1.85
C LEU A 21 -0.51 3.26 -1.02
N TYR A 22 -0.56 2.16 -0.25
CA TYR A 22 0.43 1.85 0.78
C TYR A 22 1.29 0.63 0.44
N GLY A 23 1.13 0.05 -0.75
CA GLY A 23 1.86 -1.13 -1.21
C GLY A 23 1.18 -2.45 -0.80
N SER A 24 1.50 -3.53 -1.52
CA SER A 24 0.89 -4.86 -1.38
C SER A 24 1.93 -5.94 -1.09
N ASP A 25 2.75 -5.75 -0.06
CA ASP A 25 3.76 -6.71 0.36
C ASP A 25 3.13 -7.95 1.04
N ARG A 26 3.77 -9.11 0.93
CA ARG A 26 3.30 -10.39 1.50
C ARG A 26 3.04 -10.32 3.02
N ASN A 27 3.81 -9.52 3.75
CA ASN A 27 3.74 -9.39 5.20
C ASN A 27 2.93 -8.17 5.66
N ARG A 28 2.25 -7.48 4.73
CA ARG A 28 1.48 -6.27 5.00
C ARG A 28 -0.01 -6.56 4.86
N PHE A 29 -0.75 -6.41 5.94
CA PHE A 29 -2.18 -6.68 6.00
C PHE A 29 -2.95 -5.40 6.25
N PHE A 30 -4.04 -5.20 5.51
CA PHE A 30 -4.94 -4.06 5.69
C PHE A 30 -6.32 -4.57 6.06
N ASP A 31 -6.91 -3.97 7.09
CA ASP A 31 -8.30 -4.23 7.49
C ASP A 31 -8.96 -2.94 7.99
N ILE A 32 -10.28 -2.93 7.99
CA ILE A 32 -11.08 -1.90 8.66
C ILE A 32 -11.59 -2.45 9.97
N VAL A 33 -11.22 -1.78 11.06
CA VAL A 33 -11.79 -1.99 12.39
C VAL A 33 -12.89 -0.95 12.60
N VAL A 34 -14.07 -1.40 13.02
CA VAL A 34 -15.18 -0.51 13.40
C VAL A 34 -15.35 -0.59 14.91
N SER A 35 -15.35 0.55 15.58
CA SER A 35 -15.59 0.66 17.02
C SER A 35 -16.75 1.60 17.30
N TYR A 36 -17.40 1.44 18.44
CA TYR A 36 -18.35 2.41 18.98
C TYR A 36 -17.69 3.16 20.13
N ASP A 37 -17.84 4.48 20.15
CA ASP A 37 -17.35 5.35 21.21
C ASP A 37 -18.55 5.86 22.02
N GLU A 38 -18.72 5.30 23.22
CA GLU A 38 -19.84 5.64 24.10
C GLU A 38 -19.81 7.10 24.56
N SER A 39 -18.63 7.74 24.61
CA SER A 39 -18.47 9.10 25.15
C SER A 39 -19.11 10.18 24.27
N ASN A 40 -19.11 9.96 22.95
CA ASN A 40 -19.68 10.88 21.97
C ASN A 40 -20.83 10.24 21.18
N GLY A 41 -21.13 8.96 21.39
CA GLY A 41 -22.18 8.23 20.70
C GLY A 41 -21.92 7.97 19.21
N HIS A 42 -20.67 8.06 18.75
CA HIS A 42 -20.30 7.86 17.35
C HIS A 42 -19.63 6.51 17.10
N TYR A 43 -19.72 6.04 15.87
CA TYR A 43 -18.94 4.93 15.35
C TYR A 43 -17.66 5.44 14.70
N GLY A 44 -16.53 4.80 14.99
CA GLY A 44 -15.28 5.03 14.32
C GLY A 44 -14.92 3.90 13.38
N ALA A 45 -14.58 4.23 12.13
CA ALA A 45 -13.97 3.32 11.18
C ALA A 45 -12.48 3.63 11.09
N TYR A 46 -11.62 2.63 11.27
CA TYR A 46 -10.17 2.76 11.28
C TYR A 46 -9.56 1.85 10.22
N LEU A 47 -8.79 2.41 9.29
CA LEU A 47 -7.94 1.60 8.42
C LEU A 47 -6.69 1.23 9.21
N ILE A 48 -6.52 -0.06 9.50
CA ILE A 48 -5.36 -0.59 10.20
C ILE A 48 -4.44 -1.25 9.19
N CYS A 49 -3.15 -0.97 9.30
CA CYS A 49 -2.09 -1.71 8.64
C CYS A 49 -1.33 -2.50 9.70
N THR A 50 -1.17 -3.80 9.49
CA THR A 50 -0.36 -4.67 10.34
C THR A 50 0.80 -5.23 9.54
N ILE A 51 2.01 -5.09 10.09
CA ILE A 51 3.25 -5.61 9.53
C ILE A 51 4.01 -6.27 10.69
N GLU A 52 4.32 -7.56 10.55
CA GLU A 52 5.17 -8.30 11.49
C GLU A 52 4.76 -8.14 12.97
N GLY A 53 3.45 -8.25 13.24
CA GLY A 53 2.90 -8.13 14.60
C GLY A 53 2.73 -6.69 15.11
N THR A 54 3.18 -5.68 14.36
CA THR A 54 2.96 -4.27 14.68
C THR A 54 1.78 -3.72 13.89
N SER A 55 0.85 -3.06 14.58
CA SER A 55 -0.35 -2.45 13.97
C SER A 55 -0.32 -0.93 14.06
N LYS A 56 -0.69 -0.26 12.97
CA LYS A 56 -0.80 1.19 12.89
C LYS A 56 -2.12 1.61 12.24
N ALA A 57 -2.83 2.55 12.87
CA ALA A 57 -3.95 3.22 12.24
C ALA A 57 -3.45 4.20 11.18
N LEU A 58 -3.89 4.02 9.94
CA LEU A 58 -3.52 4.87 8.81
C LEU A 58 -4.58 5.93 8.52
N ARG A 59 -5.85 5.63 8.82
CA ARG A 59 -7.00 6.52 8.64
C ARG A 59 -8.05 6.26 9.71
N LYS A 60 -8.84 7.30 9.97
CA LYS A 60 -9.98 7.28 10.86
C LYS A 60 -11.06 8.17 10.27
N ASP A 61 -12.29 7.70 10.31
CA ASP A 61 -13.49 8.49 10.08
C ASP A 61 -14.53 8.18 11.17
N LEU A 62 -15.32 9.18 11.53
CA LEU A 62 -16.37 9.08 12.54
C LEU A 62 -17.73 9.35 11.90
N ALA A 63 -18.76 8.64 12.36
CA ALA A 63 -20.14 8.91 11.95
C ALA A 63 -21.15 8.45 13.01
N ASP A 64 -22.41 8.83 12.82
CA ASP A 64 -23.57 8.41 13.60
C ASP A 64 -23.95 6.93 13.36
N SER A 65 -23.42 6.31 12.30
CA SER A 65 -23.65 4.89 12.00
C SER A 65 -22.37 4.19 11.54
N PRO A 66 -22.23 2.87 11.78
CA PRO A 66 -21.03 2.13 11.41
C PRO A 66 -20.85 2.07 9.89
N ILE A 67 -21.95 1.95 9.14
CA ILE A 67 -21.92 1.89 7.68
C ILE A 67 -21.45 3.23 7.12
N LYS A 68 -22.00 4.35 7.62
CA LYS A 68 -21.58 5.68 7.18
C LYS A 68 -20.11 5.93 7.47
N ALA A 69 -19.61 5.56 8.66
CA ALA A 69 -18.20 5.73 9.01
C ALA A 69 -17.29 4.99 8.02
N VAL A 70 -17.60 3.72 7.71
CA VAL A 70 -16.83 2.93 6.75
C VAL A 70 -16.96 3.48 5.32
N GLN A 71 -18.16 3.90 4.91
CA GLN A 71 -18.39 4.48 3.59
C GLN A 71 -17.58 5.76 3.38
N THR A 72 -17.58 6.67 4.35
CA THR A 72 -16.77 7.90 4.31
C THR A 72 -15.28 7.58 4.17
N LEU A 73 -14.78 6.62 4.95
CA LEU A 73 -13.39 6.17 4.87
C LEU A 73 -13.05 5.61 3.49
N VAL A 74 -13.93 4.76 2.93
CA VAL A 74 -13.77 4.17 1.59
C VAL A 74 -13.73 5.26 0.52
N ILE A 75 -14.65 6.24 0.57
CA ILE A 75 -14.67 7.37 -0.36
C ILE A 75 -13.36 8.16 -0.28
N GLY A 76 -12.84 8.40 0.93
CA GLY A 76 -11.55 9.03 1.12
C GLY A 76 -10.39 8.25 0.50
N LEU A 77 -10.38 6.92 0.65
CA LEU A 77 -9.39 6.04 0.02
C LEU A 77 -9.48 6.08 -1.51
N GLN A 78 -10.69 6.07 -2.07
CA GLN A 78 -10.89 6.14 -3.52
C GLN A 78 -10.40 7.48 -4.08
N LYS A 79 -10.73 8.60 -3.44
CA LYS A 79 -10.25 9.94 -3.83
C LYS A 79 -8.74 10.01 -3.90
N ASP A 80 -8.06 9.48 -2.90
CA ASP A 80 -6.60 9.48 -2.86
C ASP A 80 -6.00 8.49 -3.88
N THR A 81 -6.68 7.37 -4.13
CA THR A 81 -6.27 6.40 -5.17
C THR A 81 -6.39 7.01 -6.56
N THR A 82 -7.37 7.89 -6.80
CA THR A 82 -7.45 8.65 -8.06
C THR A 82 -6.16 9.43 -8.32
N LEU A 83 -5.48 9.94 -7.29
CA LEU A 83 -4.22 10.65 -7.48
C LEU A 83 -3.13 9.76 -8.12
N ILE A 84 -3.09 8.47 -7.75
CA ILE A 84 -2.19 7.49 -8.38
C ILE A 84 -2.46 7.42 -9.89
N PHE A 85 -3.72 7.32 -10.29
CA PHE A 85 -4.11 7.24 -11.70
C PHE A 85 -4.00 8.56 -12.46
N THR A 86 -3.82 9.69 -11.76
CA THR A 86 -3.41 10.95 -12.42
C THR A 86 -1.90 11.08 -12.60
N LYS A 87 -1.12 10.30 -11.84
CA LYS A 87 0.35 10.35 -11.87
C LYS A 87 0.95 9.31 -12.80
N TYR A 88 0.39 8.10 -12.81
CA TYR A 88 0.87 6.98 -13.62
C TYR A 88 -0.07 6.74 -14.78
N ASP A 89 0.50 6.47 -15.95
CA ASP A 89 -0.25 6.15 -17.16
C ASP A 89 -0.43 4.63 -17.32
N VAL A 90 -1.31 4.22 -18.22
CA VAL A 90 -1.55 2.81 -18.55
C VAL A 90 -0.23 2.15 -18.96
N GLY A 91 0.06 0.99 -18.37
CA GLY A 91 1.31 0.24 -18.56
C GLY A 91 2.47 0.64 -17.64
N ASP A 92 2.34 1.73 -16.87
CA ASP A 92 3.37 2.10 -15.89
C ASP A 92 3.40 1.08 -14.74
N LYS A 93 4.62 0.67 -14.37
CA LYS A 93 4.86 -0.12 -13.16
C LYS A 93 5.18 0.82 -12.00
N PHE A 94 4.59 0.55 -10.84
CA PHE A 94 4.94 1.21 -9.58
C PHE A 94 4.95 0.21 -8.43
N ILE A 95 5.85 0.42 -7.47
CA ILE A 95 6.10 -0.52 -6.37
C ILE A 95 6.08 0.20 -5.01
N GLY A 96 5.56 -0.51 -4.01
CA GLY A 96 5.52 -0.08 -2.62
C GLY A 96 4.51 1.02 -2.35
N GLN A 97 4.71 1.75 -1.25
CA GLN A 97 3.85 2.86 -0.84
C GLN A 97 4.02 4.07 -1.78
N GLN A 98 2.93 4.65 -2.26
CA GLN A 98 2.93 5.71 -3.27
C GLN A 98 2.86 7.13 -2.68
N GLY A 99 2.59 7.25 -1.39
CA GLY A 99 2.43 8.53 -0.72
C GLY A 99 2.13 8.37 0.76
N ALA A 100 1.87 9.47 1.45
CA ALA A 100 1.55 9.49 2.88
C ALA A 100 0.52 10.58 3.21
N ARG A 101 -0.20 10.42 4.33
CA ARG A 101 -1.00 11.50 4.89
C ARG A 101 -0.11 12.40 5.75
N ASN A 102 -0.25 13.70 5.59
CA ASN A 102 0.41 14.68 6.46
C ASN A 102 -0.35 14.83 7.79
N SER A 103 0.15 15.71 8.66
CA SER A 103 -0.49 16.06 9.94
C SER A 103 -1.93 16.57 9.79
N ASP A 104 -2.23 17.20 8.65
CA ASP A 104 -3.55 17.76 8.35
C ASP A 104 -4.52 16.69 7.79
N GLY A 105 -4.07 15.44 7.70
CA GLY A 105 -4.85 14.34 7.14
C GLY A 105 -5.00 14.42 5.62
N ILE A 106 -4.23 15.22 4.91
CA ILE A 106 -4.24 15.25 3.44
C ILE A 106 -3.24 14.23 2.92
N PHE A 107 -3.69 13.32 2.05
CA PHE A 107 -2.79 12.39 1.36
C PHE A 107 -2.05 13.11 0.23
N LYS A 108 -0.74 12.89 0.14
CA LYS A 108 0.10 13.39 -0.93
C LYS A 108 0.92 12.25 -1.52
N LEU A 109 1.06 12.25 -2.84
CA LEU A 109 1.96 11.34 -3.53
C LEU A 109 3.41 11.68 -3.20
N ASP A 110 4.26 10.66 -3.25
CA ASP A 110 5.70 10.80 -3.15
C ASP A 110 6.25 11.23 -4.53
N ASP A 111 6.62 12.50 -4.67
CA ASP A 111 7.15 13.07 -5.91
C ASP A 111 8.46 12.41 -6.38
N GLY A 112 9.20 11.78 -5.46
CA GLY A 112 10.42 11.04 -5.79
C GLY A 112 10.16 9.72 -6.52
N LYS A 113 8.92 9.22 -6.52
CA LYS A 113 8.54 8.00 -7.23
C LYS A 113 8.09 8.30 -8.65
N GLN A 114 8.58 7.51 -9.60
CA GLN A 114 8.18 7.59 -11.00
C GLN A 114 7.69 6.23 -11.49
N GLY A 115 6.78 6.25 -12.45
CA GLY A 115 6.33 5.05 -13.15
C GLY A 115 7.47 4.57 -14.03
N TRP A 116 7.64 3.26 -14.12
CA TRP A 116 8.64 2.67 -15.00
C TRP A 116 7.97 1.87 -16.11
N LYS A 117 8.41 2.15 -17.35
CA LYS A 117 8.16 1.37 -18.57
C LYS A 117 9.50 0.95 -19.15
N LYS A 118 9.60 -0.30 -19.60
CA LYS A 118 10.85 -0.85 -20.14
C LYS A 118 11.17 -0.28 -21.52
N ASP A 119 10.16 -0.21 -22.40
CA ASP A 119 10.23 0.48 -23.68
C ASP A 119 8.82 1.01 -24.06
N PRO A 120 8.61 2.33 -24.19
CA PRO A 120 7.33 2.89 -24.62
C PRO A 120 6.95 2.59 -26.08
N SER A 121 7.91 2.14 -26.90
CA SER A 121 7.73 1.93 -28.34
C SER A 121 7.38 0.48 -28.72
N GLU A 122 7.52 -0.46 -27.78
CA GLU A 122 7.19 -1.87 -28.01
C GLU A 122 5.78 -2.19 -27.47
N ALA A 123 4.99 -2.92 -28.27
CA ALA A 123 3.77 -3.55 -27.78
C ALA A 123 4.14 -4.72 -26.87
N GLU A 124 4.45 -4.45 -25.60
CA GLU A 124 4.65 -5.48 -24.59
C GLU A 124 3.30 -6.05 -24.13
N ASP A 125 3.27 -7.36 -23.84
CA ASP A 125 2.20 -7.99 -23.08
C ASP A 125 2.14 -7.32 -21.69
N ASP A 126 0.96 -6.78 -21.35
CA ASP A 126 0.66 -6.00 -20.12
C ASP A 126 1.14 -6.66 -18.82
N THR A 127 1.34 -7.98 -18.82
CA THR A 127 1.71 -8.76 -17.63
C THR A 127 3.13 -9.32 -17.66
N ARG A 128 3.76 -9.41 -18.85
CA ARG A 128 5.03 -10.11 -19.07
C ARG A 128 6.22 -9.49 -18.32
N GLY A 129 6.10 -8.23 -17.89
CA GLY A 129 7.10 -7.51 -17.10
C GLY A 129 6.70 -7.23 -15.64
N MET A 130 5.62 -7.83 -15.12
CA MET A 130 5.13 -7.60 -13.75
C MET A 130 5.89 -8.38 -12.68
N GLN A 131 6.78 -9.28 -13.07
CA GLN A 131 7.65 -9.99 -12.14
C GLN A 131 8.61 -8.99 -11.50
N ARG A 132 8.71 -9.04 -10.17
CA ARG A 132 9.66 -8.21 -9.43
C ARG A 132 11.06 -8.58 -9.91
N GLU A 133 11.71 -7.69 -10.66
CA GLU A 133 13.12 -7.86 -10.95
C GLU A 133 13.87 -7.89 -9.61
N VAL A 134 14.34 -9.08 -9.26
CA VAL A 134 15.28 -9.24 -8.17
C VAL A 134 16.57 -8.62 -8.68
N HIS A 135 16.75 -7.32 -8.48
CA HIS A 135 18.06 -6.72 -8.62
C HIS A 135 18.96 -7.43 -7.60
N GLY A 136 19.74 -8.39 -8.10
CA GLY A 136 20.69 -9.17 -7.33
C GLY A 136 21.70 -8.22 -6.72
N GLY A 137 21.45 -7.80 -5.48
CA GLY A 137 22.39 -7.06 -4.67
C GLY A 137 23.53 -7.96 -4.23
N TYR A 138 24.46 -8.29 -5.14
CA TYR A 138 25.80 -8.75 -4.83
C TYR A 138 26.80 -8.29 -5.92
N GLY A 139 26.94 -6.98 -6.05
CA GLY A 139 28.13 -6.35 -6.62
C GLY A 139 29.09 -5.95 -5.51
N ARG A 140 29.54 -6.90 -4.67
CA ARG A 140 30.63 -6.66 -3.71
C ARG A 140 31.92 -6.62 -4.52
N ASN A 141 32.25 -5.45 -5.05
CA ASN A 141 33.55 -5.19 -5.65
C ASN A 141 34.59 -5.20 -4.52
N GLY A 142 35.14 -6.39 -4.27
CA GLY A 142 36.12 -6.68 -3.21
C GLY A 142 37.15 -7.68 -3.71
N GLY A 143 37.64 -7.46 -4.93
CA GLY A 143 38.89 -8.07 -5.36
C GLY A 143 40.05 -7.37 -4.68
N ASN A 144 40.77 -8.08 -3.81
CA ASN A 144 42.21 -8.36 -3.91
C ASN A 144 42.79 -8.57 -2.50
N GLY A 145 43.40 -9.74 -2.25
CA GLY A 145 44.02 -10.04 -0.97
C GLY A 145 44.11 -11.52 -0.63
N GLY A 146 44.63 -12.33 -1.56
CA GLY A 146 45.07 -13.67 -1.23
C GLY A 146 46.25 -13.61 -0.26
N GLN A 147 46.10 -14.20 0.92
CA GLN A 147 47.24 -14.58 1.78
C GLN A 147 46.98 -15.96 2.35
N GLY A 148 47.81 -16.90 1.89
CA GLY A 148 47.69 -18.32 2.16
C GLY A 148 48.12 -18.72 3.57
N TYR A 149 47.44 -19.72 4.11
CA TYR A 149 47.93 -20.52 5.21
C TYR A 149 48.41 -21.86 4.68
N LYS A 150 49.74 -22.02 4.63
CA LYS A 150 50.42 -23.32 4.48
C LYS A 150 50.09 -24.16 5.71
N ARG A 151 49.47 -25.34 5.51
CA ARG A 151 49.45 -26.40 6.51
C ARG A 151 50.73 -27.23 6.35
N SER A 152 51.60 -27.19 7.35
CA SER A 152 52.68 -28.17 7.51
C SER A 152 52.08 -29.52 7.93
N ARG A 153 52.61 -30.59 7.36
CA ARG A 153 52.50 -31.95 7.89
C ARG A 153 53.52 -32.15 9.00
#